data_AF-A0A8T1BSS8-F1
#
_entry.id   AF-A0A8T1BSS8-F1
#
_cell.length_a   1.000
_cell.length_b   1.000
_cell.length_c   1.000
_cell.angle_alpha   90.00
_cell.angle_beta   90.00
_cell.angle_gamma   90.00
#
_symmetry.space_group_name_H-M   'P 1'
#
loop_
_entity.id
_entity.type
_entity.pdbx_description
1 polymer ?
#
loop_
_entity_poly.entity_id
_entity_poly.type
_entity_poly.pdbx_seq_one_letter_code
_entity_poly.pdbx_strand_id
1 'polypeptide(L)'
;MSNIGSGKGKTSGHGHLEQKTLSGGSSGRGPGFEGGQTQLYQRVPKRSFNSKFATPMETVNLDNLQLFVDMDRLDTSNKITIRSL
;
A
#
# COMPACT_ATOMS: atom_id res chain seq x y z
N MET A 1 5.15 -7.14 -33.29
CA MET A 1 3.66 -7.14 -33.18
C MET A 1 3.19 -8.50 -32.68
N SER A 2 2.30 -8.56 -31.69
CA SER A 2 1.75 -9.82 -31.14
C SER A 2 0.65 -10.38 -32.05
N ASN A 3 0.83 -11.63 -32.50
CA ASN A 3 -0.09 -12.36 -33.37
C ASN A 3 -1.30 -12.94 -32.60
N ILE A 4 -2.31 -13.40 -33.35
CA ILE A 4 -3.61 -13.91 -32.86
C ILE A 4 -3.48 -15.05 -31.82
N GLY A 5 -2.41 -15.86 -31.90
CA GLY A 5 -2.14 -16.95 -30.94
C GLY A 5 -1.87 -16.49 -29.50
N SER A 6 -1.65 -15.20 -29.25
CA SER A 6 -1.34 -14.65 -27.92
C SER A 6 -2.59 -14.39 -27.05
N GLY A 7 -3.81 -14.74 -27.51
CA GLY A 7 -5.06 -14.55 -26.75
C GLY A 7 -5.54 -13.09 -26.62
N LYS A 8 -4.67 -12.11 -26.90
CA LYS A 8 -4.97 -10.66 -26.86
C LYS A 8 -4.99 -9.99 -28.26
N GLY A 9 -5.02 -10.76 -29.35
CA GLY A 9 -4.73 -10.24 -30.70
C GLY A 9 -5.72 -9.21 -31.26
N LYS A 10 -7.03 -9.40 -31.10
CA LYS A 10 -8.04 -8.57 -31.80
C LYS A 10 -8.35 -7.23 -31.10
N THR A 11 -8.32 -7.21 -29.76
CA THR A 11 -8.76 -6.05 -28.95
C THR A 11 -7.81 -5.72 -27.82
N SER A 12 -6.64 -6.38 -27.77
CA SER A 12 -5.67 -6.20 -26.68
C SER A 12 -6.26 -6.35 -25.27
N GLY A 13 -7.38 -7.09 -25.13
CA GLY A 13 -8.09 -7.26 -23.85
C GLY A 13 -8.96 -6.08 -23.40
N HIS A 14 -9.17 -5.06 -24.25
CA HIS A 14 -9.95 -3.87 -23.89
C HIS A 14 -11.47 -4.02 -24.09
N GLY A 15 -11.91 -5.05 -24.82
CA GLY A 15 -13.32 -5.22 -25.19
C GLY A 15 -13.68 -4.57 -26.54
N HIS A 16 -14.96 -4.25 -26.75
CA HIS A 16 -15.51 -3.65 -27.98
C HIS A 16 -16.21 -2.33 -27.68
N LEU A 17 -16.11 -1.34 -28.60
CA LEU A 17 -16.95 -0.12 -28.71
C LEU A 17 -17.44 0.51 -27.39
N GLU A 18 -16.58 0.54 -26.38
CA GLU A 18 -16.86 1.15 -25.08
C GLU A 18 -15.91 2.32 -24.85
N GLN A 19 -16.29 3.27 -23.99
CA GLN A 19 -15.44 4.41 -23.68
C GLN A 19 -14.04 3.99 -23.18
N LYS A 20 -13.88 2.84 -22.50
CA LYS A 20 -12.57 2.33 -22.04
C LYS A 20 -11.68 1.80 -23.18
N THR A 21 -12.26 1.48 -24.34
CA THR A 21 -11.53 0.99 -25.52
C THR A 21 -10.90 2.10 -26.35
N LEU A 22 -11.39 3.34 -26.18
CA LEU A 22 -10.94 4.51 -26.91
C LEU A 22 -9.63 5.05 -26.33
N SER A 23 -8.81 5.69 -27.17
CA SER A 23 -7.60 6.39 -26.73
C SER A 23 -7.95 7.46 -25.70
N GLY A 24 -7.33 7.42 -24.52
CA GLY A 24 -7.63 8.36 -23.42
C GLY A 24 -8.95 8.09 -22.68
N GLY A 25 -9.68 7.04 -23.05
CA GLY A 25 -10.98 6.67 -22.48
C GLY A 25 -10.99 6.33 -21.00
N SER A 26 -9.83 5.92 -20.48
CA SER A 26 -9.59 5.71 -19.04
C SER A 26 -8.93 6.92 -18.38
N SER A 27 -8.34 7.84 -19.15
CA SER A 27 -7.66 9.03 -18.61
C SER A 27 -8.64 10.08 -18.09
N GLY A 28 -9.86 10.14 -18.65
CA GLY A 28 -10.90 11.08 -18.22
C GLY A 28 -11.71 10.63 -17.00
N ARG A 29 -11.65 9.35 -16.63
CA ARG A 29 -12.30 8.81 -15.43
C ARG A 29 -11.22 8.32 -14.50
N GLY A 30 -10.85 9.17 -13.54
CA GLY A 30 -9.89 8.78 -12.50
C GLY A 30 -10.38 7.56 -11.71
N PRO A 31 -9.48 6.87 -10.98
CA PRO A 31 -9.83 5.67 -10.21
C PRO A 31 -10.99 5.82 -9.21
N GLY A 32 -11.34 7.06 -8.83
CA GLY A 32 -12.47 7.38 -7.95
C GLY A 32 -13.80 7.66 -8.65
N PHE A 33 -13.88 7.54 -9.98
CA PHE A 33 -15.11 7.82 -10.72
C PHE A 33 -16.15 6.70 -10.57
N GLU A 34 -17.24 6.97 -9.85
CA GLU A 34 -18.35 6.04 -9.56
C GLU A 34 -19.57 6.25 -10.50
N GLY A 35 -19.37 6.75 -11.72
CA GLY A 35 -20.47 6.83 -12.72
C GLY A 35 -21.42 8.03 -12.60
N GLY A 36 -21.00 9.11 -11.94
CA GLY A 36 -21.82 10.31 -11.67
C GLY A 36 -22.36 10.38 -10.25
N GLN A 37 -22.17 9.31 -9.48
CA GLN A 37 -22.40 9.29 -8.05
C GLN A 37 -21.32 10.12 -7.30
N THR A 38 -21.68 10.75 -6.18
CA THR A 38 -20.69 11.43 -5.32
C THR A 38 -19.65 10.43 -4.83
N GLN A 39 -18.38 10.80 -4.88
CA GLN A 39 -17.28 9.86 -4.63
C GLN A 39 -17.23 9.47 -3.16
N LEU A 40 -16.86 8.22 -2.86
CA LEU A 40 -16.82 7.70 -1.49
C LEU A 40 -16.06 8.59 -0.50
N TYR A 41 -14.91 9.14 -0.89
CA TYR A 41 -14.10 10.00 -0.03
C TYR A 41 -14.73 11.37 0.28
N GLN A 42 -15.76 11.78 -0.47
CA GLN A 42 -16.57 12.97 -0.19
C GLN A 42 -17.76 12.65 0.71
N ARG A 43 -18.26 11.41 0.62
CA ARG A 43 -19.40 10.93 1.40
C ARG A 43 -19.03 10.61 2.84
N VAL A 44 -17.85 10.04 3.04
CA VAL A 44 -17.35 9.69 4.36
C VAL A 44 -16.78 10.96 5.01
N PRO A 45 -17.20 11.30 6.25
CA PRO A 45 -16.65 12.47 6.93
C PRO A 45 -15.17 12.26 7.23
N LYS A 46 -14.38 13.34 7.17
CA LYS A 46 -12.99 13.31 7.61
C LYS A 46 -12.93 12.95 9.09
N ARG A 47 -12.33 11.80 9.41
CA ARG A 47 -12.22 11.33 10.79
C ARG A 47 -10.92 11.84 11.41
N SER A 48 -11.04 12.60 12.50
CA SER A 48 -9.93 13.06 13.34
C SER A 48 -8.88 13.92 12.61
N PHE A 49 -7.73 14.11 13.26
CA PHE A 49 -6.54 14.76 12.75
C PHE A 49 -5.32 13.84 12.97
N ASN A 50 -4.33 13.90 12.07
CA ASN A 50 -3.03 13.27 12.28
C ASN A 50 -2.11 14.28 12.97
N SER A 51 -1.60 13.93 14.16
CA SER A 51 -0.67 14.79 14.91
C SER A 51 0.68 14.87 14.18
N LYS A 52 1.11 16.09 13.84
CA LYS A 52 2.43 16.34 13.23
C LYS A 52 3.58 16.27 14.24
N PHE A 53 3.27 16.27 15.54
CA PHE A 53 4.24 16.25 16.62
C PHE A 53 4.46 14.85 17.22
N ALA A 54 3.79 13.83 16.65
CA ALA A 54 4.02 12.46 17.08
C ALA A 54 5.45 12.04 16.70
N THR A 55 6.27 11.73 17.69
CA THR A 55 7.59 11.15 17.48
C THR A 55 7.41 9.65 17.20
N PRO A 56 7.74 9.15 15.98
CA PRO A 56 7.70 7.72 15.72
C PRO A 56 8.71 7.03 16.65
N MET A 57 8.25 6.04 17.39
CA MET A 57 9.09 5.20 18.25
C MET A 57 9.11 3.79 17.68
N GLU A 58 10.26 3.15 17.72
CA GLU A 58 10.39 1.74 17.36
C GLU A 58 9.86 0.87 18.50
N THR A 59 9.06 -0.14 18.16
CA THR A 59 8.51 -1.08 19.14
C THR A 59 9.51 -2.18 19.43
N VAL A 60 9.89 -2.35 20.69
CA VAL A 60 10.75 -3.45 21.14
C VAL A 60 9.92 -4.37 22.04
N ASN A 61 9.76 -5.62 21.62
CA ASN A 61 9.02 -6.65 22.35
C ASN A 61 9.96 -7.48 23.23
N LEU A 62 9.49 -7.88 24.42
CA LEU A 62 10.26 -8.70 25.36
C LEU A 62 10.62 -10.07 24.78
N ASP A 63 9.72 -10.69 24.02
CA ASP A 63 9.95 -12.00 23.40
C ASP A 63 11.16 -11.99 22.46
N ASN A 64 11.32 -10.90 21.68
CA ASN A 64 12.45 -10.73 20.77
C ASN A 64 13.76 -10.51 21.54
N LEU A 65 13.71 -9.79 22.67
CA LEU A 65 14.88 -9.61 23.54
C LEU A 65 15.33 -10.94 24.15
N GLN A 66 14.39 -11.76 24.61
CA GLN A 66 14.69 -13.09 25.16
C GLN A 66 15.35 -13.97 24.09
N LEU A 67 14.82 -13.99 22.87
CA LEU A 67 15.43 -14.71 21.74
C LEU A 67 16.87 -14.26 21.47
N PHE A 68 17.16 -12.97 21.58
CA PHE A 68 18.52 -12.46 21.36
C PHE A 68 19.47 -12.80 22.50
N VAL A 69 18.98 -12.93 23.73
CA VAL A 69 19.77 -13.47 24.86
C VAL A 69 20.05 -14.96 24.65
N ASP A 70 19.03 -15.74 24.26
CA ASP A 70 19.17 -17.17 24.02
C ASP A 70 20.14 -17.48 22.87
N MET A 71 20.20 -16.59 21.87
CA MET A 71 21.15 -16.64 20.75
C MET A 71 22.53 -16.05 21.06
N ASP A 72 22.81 -15.69 22.32
CA ASP A 72 24.07 -15.09 22.79
C ASP A 72 24.44 -13.79 22.02
N ARG A 73 23.42 -13.06 21.53
CA ARG A 73 23.58 -11.78 20.82
C ARG A 73 23.51 -10.59 21.75
N LEU A 74 22.95 -10.75 22.94
CA LEU A 74 22.85 -9.72 23.97
C LEU A 74 23.49 -10.21 25.27
N ASP A 75 24.45 -9.44 25.77
CA ASP A 75 25.07 -9.70 27.06
C ASP A 75 24.19 -9.16 28.19
N THR A 76 23.75 -10.05 29.08
CA THR A 76 22.91 -9.72 30.23
C THR A 76 23.71 -9.18 31.43
N SER A 77 25.03 -9.33 31.43
CA SER A 77 25.88 -8.87 32.54
C SER A 77 26.03 -7.35 32.57
N ASN A 78 25.85 -6.71 31.41
CA ASN A 78 26.02 -5.27 31.24
C ASN A 78 24.68 -4.56 31.00
N LYS A 79 24.66 -3.24 31.18
CA LYS A 79 23.45 -2.44 30.92
C LYS A 79 23.17 -2.39 29.42
N ILE A 80 22.00 -2.91 29.02
CA ILE A 80 21.50 -2.82 27.65
C ILE A 80 20.98 -1.39 27.40
N THR A 81 21.47 -0.75 26.34
CA THR A 81 21.08 0.60 25.91
C THR A 81 20.52 0.56 24.49
N ILE A 82 19.87 1.63 24.02
CA ILE A 82 19.36 1.71 22.64
C ILE A 82 20.46 1.46 21.59
N ARG A 83 21.73 1.72 21.92
CA ARG A 83 22.87 1.44 21.02
C ARG A 83 23.16 -0.05 20.86
N SER A 84 22.88 -0.85 21.89
CA SER A 84 23.15 -2.30 21.89
C SER A 84 21.94 -3.12 21.44
N LEU A 85 20.79 -2.48 21.20
CA LEU A 85 19.60 -3.07 20.60
C LEU A 85 19.66 -2.89 19.07
#